data_AF-A0A8T3US88-F1
#
_entry.id   AF-A0A8T3US88-F1
#
_cell.length_a   1.000
_cell.length_b   1.000
_cell.length_c   1.000
_cell.angle_alpha   90.00
_cell.angle_beta   90.00
_cell.angle_gamma   90.00
#
_symmetry.space_group_name_H-M   'P 1'
#
loop_
_entity.id
_entity.type
_entity.pdbx_description
1 polymer ?
#
loop_
_entity_poly.entity_id
_entity_poly.type
_entity_poly.pdbx_seq_one_letter_code
_entity_poly.pdbx_strand_id
1 'polypeptide(L)'
;MKLENINKEQQLYVLKCGSILSSYGFDLLHTKATAVADWMDVEAPVAALGTEEHFEQCAELMRRGQVYANASRKCCPGNLSPQLIGLEGCRVRVTTDDGEERCFWVAKTTGWMPGHLEVPRSNTAYGHPAQAHYKSVQTIR
;
A
#
# COMPACT_ATOMS: atom_id res chain seq x y z
N MET A 1 -14.96 -8.26 -6.44
CA MET A 1 -14.70 -9.14 -5.28
C MET A 1 -15.85 -8.96 -4.31
N LYS A 2 -16.28 -10.02 -3.60
CA LYS A 2 -17.32 -9.95 -2.57
C LYS A 2 -16.77 -10.46 -1.26
N LEU A 3 -17.20 -9.89 -0.14
CA LEU A 3 -16.89 -10.42 1.18
C LEU A 3 -17.58 -11.78 1.35
N GLU A 4 -16.81 -12.81 1.69
CA GLU A 4 -17.31 -14.17 1.94
C GLU A 4 -17.34 -14.48 3.44
N ASN A 5 -16.31 -14.07 4.17
CA ASN A 5 -16.18 -14.32 5.60
C ASN A 5 -15.30 -13.26 6.28
N ILE A 6 -15.46 -13.10 7.59
CA ILE A 6 -14.62 -12.25 8.44
C ILE A 6 -13.96 -13.15 9.49
N ASN A 7 -12.67 -13.45 9.31
CA ASN A 7 -11.90 -14.20 10.29
C ASN A 7 -11.32 -13.23 11.32
N LYS A 8 -11.96 -13.15 12.49
CA LYS A 8 -11.50 -12.27 13.59
C LYS A 8 -10.26 -12.78 14.32
N GLU A 9 -10.03 -14.10 14.33
CA GLU A 9 -8.86 -14.71 14.98
C GLU A 9 -7.57 -14.32 14.24
N GLN A 10 -7.60 -14.35 12.90
CA GLN A 10 -6.47 -13.96 12.06
C GLN A 10 -6.53 -12.48 11.62
N GLN A 11 -7.59 -11.76 12.00
CA GLN A 11 -7.87 -10.39 11.58
C GLN A 11 -7.88 -10.20 10.05
N LEU A 12 -8.57 -11.09 9.34
CA LEU A 12 -8.64 -11.14 7.88
C LEU A 12 -10.09 -11.03 7.36
N TYR A 13 -10.29 -10.17 6.36
CA TYR A 13 -11.43 -10.25 5.46
C TYR A 13 -11.17 -11.30 4.40
N VAL A 14 -12.02 -12.30 4.29
CA VAL A 14 -11.94 -13.32 3.24
C VAL A 14 -12.85 -12.90 2.10
N LEU A 15 -12.26 -12.75 0.92
CA LEU A 15 -12.92 -12.26 -0.28
C LEU A 15 -13.02 -13.38 -1.30
N LYS A 16 -14.15 -13.41 -2.02
CA LYS A 16 -14.38 -14.35 -3.12
C LYS A 16 -14.33 -13.64 -4.46
N CYS A 17 -13.59 -14.26 -5.38
CA CYS A 17 -13.48 -13.85 -6.77
C CYS A 17 -13.66 -15.09 -7.66
N GLY A 18 -14.90 -15.37 -8.05
CA GLY A 18 -15.24 -16.60 -8.76
C GLY A 18 -14.98 -17.82 -7.88
N SER A 19 -14.09 -18.71 -8.32
CA SER A 19 -13.65 -19.91 -7.58
C SER A 19 -12.47 -19.66 -6.65
N ILE A 20 -11.88 -18.46 -6.66
CA ILE A 20 -10.68 -18.14 -5.88
C ILE A 20 -11.08 -17.39 -4.61
N LEU A 21 -10.49 -17.81 -3.48
CA LEU A 21 -10.50 -17.05 -2.24
C LEU A 21 -9.22 -16.22 -2.13
N SER A 22 -9.36 -14.97 -1.76
CA SER A 22 -8.27 -14.09 -1.34
C SER A 22 -8.54 -13.57 0.06
N SER A 23 -7.53 -12.98 0.70
CA SER A 23 -7.67 -12.38 2.01
C SER A 23 -7.07 -10.98 2.06
N TYR A 24 -7.58 -10.18 2.99
CA TYR A 24 -7.10 -8.83 3.25
C TYR A 24 -7.08 -8.56 4.75
N GLY A 25 -5.94 -8.15 5.31
CA GLY A 25 -5.83 -7.82 6.73
C GLY A 25 -6.63 -6.58 7.10
N PHE A 26 -7.24 -6.58 8.30
CA PHE A 26 -8.05 -5.46 8.77
C PHE A 26 -7.26 -4.15 8.77
N ASP A 27 -6.08 -4.16 9.39
CA ASP A 27 -5.24 -2.96 9.54
C ASP A 27 -4.69 -2.47 8.20
N LEU A 28 -4.31 -3.39 7.32
CA LEU A 28 -3.81 -3.03 5.99
C LEU A 28 -4.91 -2.35 5.16
N LEU A 29 -6.14 -2.86 5.22
CA LEU A 29 -7.26 -2.27 4.49
C LEU A 29 -7.60 -0.91 5.05
N HIS A 30 -7.69 -0.80 6.38
CA HIS A 30 -7.98 0.44 7.09
C HIS A 30 -6.94 1.52 6.74
N THR A 31 -5.65 1.20 6.89
CA THR A 31 -4.54 2.14 6.60
C THR A 31 -4.62 2.67 5.18
N LYS A 32 -4.91 1.80 4.19
CA LYS A 32 -5.04 2.22 2.80
C LYS A 32 -6.28 3.07 2.56
N ALA A 33 -7.42 2.69 3.13
CA ALA A 33 -8.65 3.44 2.98
C ALA A 33 -8.53 4.84 3.60
N THR A 34 -7.91 4.96 4.77
CA THR A 34 -7.61 6.24 5.42
C THR A 34 -6.68 7.10 4.57
N ALA A 35 -5.59 6.52 4.03
CA ALA A 35 -4.69 7.27 3.15
C ALA A 35 -5.38 7.75 1.85
N VAL A 36 -6.35 6.98 1.34
CA VAL A 36 -7.17 7.41 0.19
C VAL A 36 -8.15 8.51 0.59
N ALA A 37 -8.76 8.42 1.77
CA ALA A 37 -9.65 9.44 2.30
C ALA A 37 -8.91 10.77 2.47
N ASP A 38 -7.75 10.75 3.11
CA ASP A 38 -6.88 11.92 3.28
C ASP A 38 -6.47 12.53 1.92
N TRP A 39 -6.09 11.68 0.95
CA TRP A 39 -5.70 12.13 -0.38
C TRP A 39 -6.85 12.77 -1.17
N MET A 40 -8.07 12.31 -0.92
CA MET A 40 -9.30 12.85 -1.54
C MET A 40 -9.93 14.00 -0.75
N ASP A 41 -9.42 14.31 0.44
CA ASP A 41 -9.99 15.26 1.40
C ASP A 41 -11.45 14.90 1.79
N VAL A 42 -11.66 13.64 2.19
CA VAL A 42 -12.96 13.11 2.63
C VAL A 42 -12.82 12.37 3.95
N GLU A 43 -13.94 12.07 4.59
CA GLU A 43 -13.96 11.36 5.87
C GLU A 43 -13.38 9.94 5.75
N ALA A 44 -12.56 9.57 6.74
CA ALA A 44 -11.98 8.24 6.89
C ALA A 44 -13.04 7.22 7.40
N PRO A 45 -12.78 5.90 7.28
CA PRO A 45 -13.65 4.88 7.87
C PRO A 45 -13.75 5.05 9.39
N VAL A 46 -14.97 5.03 9.92
CA VAL A 46 -15.24 5.16 11.37
C VAL A 46 -15.76 3.87 12.00
N ALA A 47 -16.23 2.93 11.18
CA ALA A 47 -16.73 1.65 11.67
C ALA A 47 -15.61 0.80 12.30
N ALA A 48 -15.97 -0.04 13.27
CA ALA A 48 -15.02 -0.86 14.00
C ALA A 48 -14.36 -1.92 13.11
N LEU A 49 -13.05 -2.12 13.26
CA LEU A 49 -12.28 -3.14 12.52
C LEU A 49 -12.92 -4.53 12.63
N GLY A 50 -12.88 -5.29 11.54
CA GLY A 50 -13.45 -6.65 11.51
C GLY A 50 -14.97 -6.69 11.55
N THR A 51 -15.64 -5.61 11.16
CA THR A 51 -17.07 -5.58 10.85
C THR A 51 -17.28 -5.55 9.34
N GLU A 52 -18.47 -5.97 8.90
CA GLU A 52 -18.92 -5.83 7.50
C GLU A 52 -19.00 -4.35 7.11
N GLU A 53 -19.57 -3.52 7.98
CA GLU A 53 -19.64 -2.06 7.78
C GLU A 53 -18.27 -1.42 7.55
N HIS A 54 -17.25 -1.79 8.35
CA HIS A 54 -15.88 -1.32 8.13
C HIS A 54 -15.31 -1.77 6.78
N PHE A 55 -15.59 -3.02 6.37
CA PHE A 55 -15.17 -3.49 5.06
C PHE A 55 -15.83 -2.68 3.94
N GLU A 56 -17.14 -2.42 4.04
CA GLU A 56 -17.90 -1.65 3.05
C GLU A 56 -17.39 -0.21 2.94
N GLN A 57 -17.21 0.48 4.07
CA GLN A 57 -16.64 1.84 4.11
C GLN A 57 -15.27 1.89 3.42
N CYS A 58 -14.39 0.95 3.76
CA CYS A 58 -13.07 0.87 3.13
C CYS A 58 -13.16 0.55 1.64
N ALA A 59 -13.96 -0.43 1.24
CA ALA A 59 -14.11 -0.83 -0.15
C ALA A 59 -14.66 0.32 -1.01
N GLU A 60 -15.62 1.08 -0.48
CA GLU A 60 -16.17 2.25 -1.14
C GLU A 60 -15.13 3.37 -1.30
N LEU A 61 -14.34 3.66 -0.27
CA LEU A 61 -13.23 4.63 -0.38
C LEU A 61 -12.21 4.21 -1.44
N MET A 62 -11.81 2.93 -1.46
CA MET A 62 -10.88 2.42 -2.47
C MET A 62 -11.46 2.56 -3.89
N ARG A 63 -12.76 2.27 -4.07
CA ARG A 63 -13.47 2.45 -5.34
C ARG A 63 -13.50 3.93 -5.76
N ARG A 64 -13.86 4.83 -4.84
CA ARG A 64 -13.88 6.28 -5.05
C ARG A 64 -12.48 6.82 -5.40
N GLY A 65 -11.45 6.35 -4.71
CA GLY A 65 -10.05 6.68 -4.97
C GLY A 65 -9.62 6.34 -6.39
N GLN A 66 -10.00 5.15 -6.88
CA GLN A 66 -9.73 4.77 -8.27
C GLN A 66 -10.44 5.70 -9.28
N VAL A 67 -11.71 6.05 -9.04
CA VAL A 67 -12.45 6.99 -9.91
C VAL A 67 -11.78 8.37 -9.90
N TYR A 68 -11.42 8.87 -8.71
CA TYR A 68 -10.76 10.16 -8.55
C TYR A 68 -9.38 10.19 -9.22
N ALA A 69 -8.58 9.12 -9.11
CA ALA A 69 -7.31 8.99 -9.81
C ALA A 69 -7.45 9.11 -11.33
N ASN A 70 -8.45 8.40 -11.89
CA ASN A 70 -8.72 8.43 -13.32
C ASN A 70 -9.14 9.83 -13.79
N ALA A 71 -9.99 10.52 -13.03
CA ALA A 71 -10.48 11.85 -13.34
C ALA A 71 -9.38 12.92 -13.21
N SER A 72 -8.61 12.88 -12.13
CA SER A 72 -7.58 13.88 -11.80
C SER A 72 -6.24 13.65 -12.50
N ARG A 73 -6.03 12.46 -13.08
CA ARG A 73 -4.73 11.98 -13.60
C ARG A 73 -3.60 11.97 -12.55
N LYS A 74 -3.96 11.97 -11.26
CA LYS A 74 -3.02 11.85 -10.14
C LYS A 74 -3.08 10.44 -9.55
N CYS A 75 -1.98 10.04 -8.90
CA CYS A 75 -1.92 8.79 -8.15
C CYS A 75 -1.99 9.07 -6.64
N CYS A 76 -2.63 8.17 -5.90
CA CYS A 76 -2.65 8.20 -4.44
C CYS A 76 -1.28 7.76 -3.89
N PRO A 77 -0.61 8.57 -3.05
CA PRO A 77 0.69 8.23 -2.49
C PRO A 77 0.62 7.25 -1.31
N GLY A 78 -0.57 6.78 -0.90
CA GLY A 78 -0.76 6.04 0.36
C GLY A 78 -0.02 4.70 0.51
N ASN A 79 0.57 4.16 -0.57
CA ASN A 79 1.43 2.97 -0.51
C ASN A 79 2.92 3.29 -0.63
N LEU A 80 3.30 4.57 -0.74
CA LEU A 80 4.69 4.99 -0.86
C LEU A 80 5.30 5.13 0.53
N SER A 81 6.46 4.51 0.73
CA SER A 81 7.31 4.85 1.88
C SER A 81 7.69 6.34 1.81
N PRO A 82 7.36 7.17 2.82
CA PRO A 82 7.64 8.60 2.80
C PRO A 82 9.12 8.93 2.59
N GLN A 83 10.03 8.08 3.11
CA GLN A 83 11.48 8.29 3.04
C GLN A 83 12.07 8.05 1.65
N LEU A 84 11.31 7.39 0.76
CA LEU A 84 11.76 7.05 -0.60
C LEU A 84 11.12 7.93 -1.68
N ILE A 85 10.17 8.80 -1.32
CA ILE A 85 9.53 9.72 -2.27
C ILE A 85 10.59 10.65 -2.86
N GLY A 86 10.68 10.70 -4.19
CA GLY A 86 11.66 11.50 -4.91
C GLY A 86 13.01 10.80 -5.13
N LEU A 87 13.19 9.58 -4.62
CA LEU A 87 14.38 8.77 -4.81
C LEU A 87 14.20 7.70 -5.90
N GLU A 88 13.09 7.71 -6.63
CA GLU A 88 12.81 6.74 -7.69
C GLU A 88 13.84 6.83 -8.82
N GLY A 89 14.41 5.68 -9.17
CA GLY A 89 15.54 5.59 -10.10
C GLY A 89 16.89 5.88 -9.45
N CYS A 90 16.96 6.22 -8.17
CA CYS A 90 18.20 6.34 -7.42
C CYS A 90 18.55 5.02 -6.73
N ARG A 91 19.86 4.82 -6.48
CA ARG A 91 20.35 3.75 -5.61
C ARG A 91 20.47 4.30 -4.20
N VAL A 92 19.94 3.57 -3.22
CA VAL A 92 19.98 3.96 -1.81
C VAL A 92 20.64 2.87 -0.97
N ARG A 93 21.27 3.29 0.13
CA ARG A 93 21.67 2.46 1.26
C ARG A 93 20.69 2.73 2.39
N VAL A 94 20.15 1.68 2.98
CA VAL A 94 19.22 1.79 4.11
C VAL A 94 19.72 0.99 5.29
N THR A 95 19.29 1.41 6.48
CA THR A 95 19.31 0.59 7.69
C THR A 95 17.85 0.28 8.04
N THR A 96 17.49 -0.99 8.13
CA THR A 96 16.15 -1.41 8.57
C THR A 96 15.96 -1.14 10.06
N ASP A 97 14.72 -1.23 10.53
CA ASP A 97 14.42 -1.09 11.96
C ASP A 97 15.07 -2.21 12.80
N ASP A 98 15.28 -3.38 12.20
CA ASP A 98 16.00 -4.51 12.80
C ASP A 98 17.53 -4.34 12.79
N GLY A 99 18.05 -3.26 12.19
CA GLY A 99 19.48 -2.96 12.11
C GLY A 99 20.22 -3.61 10.94
N GLU A 100 19.52 -4.26 10.01
CA GLU A 100 20.13 -4.79 8.79
C GLU A 100 20.45 -3.65 7.81
N GLU A 101 21.62 -3.73 7.19
CA GLU A 101 22.00 -2.79 6.13
C GLU A 101 21.89 -3.43 4.75
N ARG A 102 21.24 -2.74 3.82
CA ARG A 102 21.19 -3.17 2.41
C ARG A 102 21.13 -2.01 1.44
N CYS A 103 21.49 -2.30 0.19
CA CYS A 103 21.47 -1.33 -0.90
C CYS A 103 20.56 -1.82 -2.03
N PHE A 104 19.72 -0.95 -2.56
CA PHE A 104 18.82 -1.26 -3.67
C PHE A 104 18.53 0.00 -4.50
N TRP A 105 18.00 -0.22 -5.69
CA TRP A 105 17.40 0.82 -6.52
C TRP A 105 15.94 1.00 -6.12
N VAL A 106 15.51 2.24 -5.95
CA VAL A 106 14.12 2.55 -5.65
C VAL A 106 13.33 2.56 -6.95
N ALA A 107 12.28 1.74 -7.04
CA ALA A 107 11.30 1.81 -8.11
C ALA A 107 9.88 1.93 -7.55
N LYS A 108 8.89 2.07 -8.43
CA LYS A 108 7.47 2.05 -8.06
C LYS A 108 6.69 1.06 -8.90
N THR A 109 5.67 0.46 -8.31
CA THR A 109 4.65 -0.25 -9.07
C THR A 109 3.85 0.71 -9.96
N THR A 110 3.17 0.16 -10.96
CA THR A 110 2.21 0.91 -11.79
C THR A 110 0.83 0.89 -11.14
N GLY A 111 -0.06 1.77 -11.61
CA GLY A 111 -1.45 1.84 -11.15
C GLY A 111 -1.76 3.13 -10.39
N TRP A 112 -3.00 3.23 -9.91
CA TRP A 112 -3.52 4.46 -9.30
C TRP A 112 -3.04 4.69 -7.86
N MET A 113 -2.57 3.64 -7.17
CA MET A 113 -2.01 3.69 -5.82
C MET A 113 -0.66 2.95 -5.77
N PRO A 114 0.39 3.52 -6.39
CA PRO A 114 1.69 2.87 -6.53
C PRO A 114 2.36 2.67 -5.16
N GLY A 115 3.13 1.59 -5.04
CA GLY A 115 4.00 1.31 -3.89
C GLY A 115 5.46 1.31 -4.29
N HIS A 116 6.35 1.63 -3.35
CA HIS A 116 7.80 1.55 -3.58
C HIS A 116 8.27 0.09 -3.62
N LEU A 117 9.30 -0.15 -4.44
CA LEU A 117 9.96 -1.44 -4.61
C LEU A 117 11.46 -1.31 -4.33
N GLU A 118 11.99 -2.26 -3.57
CA GLU A 118 13.42 -2.52 -3.42
C GLU A 118 13.89 -3.39 -4.59
N VAL A 119 14.57 -2.77 -5.56
CA VAL A 119 15.05 -3.45 -6.76
C VAL A 119 16.55 -3.74 -6.62
N PRO A 120 16.99 -5.00 -6.71
CA PRO A 120 18.39 -5.36 -6.47
C PRO A 120 19.35 -4.77 -7.52
N ARG A 121 18.91 -4.62 -8.77
CA ARG A 121 19.72 -4.05 -9.88
C ARG A 121 18.85 -3.20 -10.82
N SER A 122 19.41 -2.15 -11.41
CA SER A 122 18.67 -1.26 -12.31
C SER A 122 18.09 -1.94 -13.55
N ASN A 123 18.64 -3.08 -13.98
CA ASN A 123 18.17 -3.84 -15.13
C ASN A 123 17.27 -5.03 -14.78
N THR A 124 16.86 -5.18 -13.53
CA THR A 124 15.92 -6.25 -13.13
C THR A 124 14.47 -5.80 -13.28
N ALA A 125 13.62 -6.71 -13.76
CA ALA A 125 12.19 -6.47 -13.96
C ALA A 125 11.33 -6.74 -12.69
N TYR A 126 11.97 -7.14 -11.59
CA TYR A 126 11.30 -7.48 -10.33
C TYR A 126 11.95 -6.74 -9.16
N GLY A 127 11.18 -6.57 -8.10
CA GLY A 127 11.63 -5.99 -6.84
C GLY A 127 10.75 -6.46 -5.70
N HIS A 128 11.27 -6.39 -4.48
CA HIS A 128 10.49 -6.66 -3.28
C HIS A 128 9.71 -5.40 -2.87
N PRO A 129 8.52 -5.51 -2.26
CA PRO A 129 7.87 -4.35 -1.66
C PRO A 129 8.81 -3.65 -0.67
N ALA A 130 8.94 -2.33 -0.80
CA ALA A 130 9.67 -1.53 0.16
C ALA A 130 8.97 -1.54 1.52
N GLN A 131 9.76 -1.44 2.59
CA GLN A 131 9.23 -1.27 3.93
C GLN A 131 8.58 0.10 4.05
N ALA A 132 7.55 0.19 4.90
CA ALA A 132 6.90 1.46 5.18
C ALA A 132 7.89 2.48 5.79
N HIS A 133 8.80 1.98 6.62
CA HIS A 133 9.78 2.77 7.36
C HIS A 133 11.16 2.08 7.36
N TYR A 134 12.21 2.90 7.40
CA TYR A 134 13.60 2.53 7.57
C TYR A 134 14.21 3.42 8.65
N LYS A 135 15.13 2.90 9.45
CA LYS A 135 15.89 3.69 10.42
C LYS A 135 16.74 4.78 9.77
N SER A 136 17.32 4.51 8.60
CA SER A 136 18.04 5.51 7.82
C SER A 136 17.97 5.21 6.31
N VAL A 137 18.02 6.27 5.49
CA VAL A 137 18.09 6.18 4.02
C VAL A 137 19.12 7.18 3.52
N GLN A 138 20.06 6.71 2.70
CA GLN A 138 21.11 7.53 2.08
C GLN A 138 21.22 7.22 0.59
N THR A 139 21.23 8.25 -0.26
CA THR A 139 21.48 8.04 -1.69
C THR A 139 22.96 7.73 -1.93
N ILE A 140 23.22 6.73 -2.76
CA ILE A 140 24.58 6.33 -3.17
C ILE A 140 24.77 6.75 -4.62
N ARG A 141 25.89 7.41 -4.92
CA ARG A 141 26.29 7.73 -6.30
C ARG A 141 26.80 6.50 -7.04
#